data_AF-A0A2V6KXG0-F1
#
_entry.id   AF-A0A2V6KXG0-F1
#
_cell.length_a   1.000
_cell.length_b   1.000
_cell.length_c   1.000
_cell.angle_alpha   90.00
_cell.angle_beta   90.00
_cell.angle_gamma   90.00
#
_symmetry.space_group_name_H-M   'P 1'
#
loop_
_entity.id
_entity.type
_entity.pdbx_description
1 polymer ?
#
loop_
_entity_poly.entity_id
_entity_poly.type
_entity_poly.pdbx_seq_one_letter_code
_entity_poly.pdbx_strand_id
1 'polypeptide(L)'
;MLRAFPSAVIENLQPLVDGGRYPIKRIVGEDLLVEADIFKDGHDVVAAVLKWRVLGKRQWRETPMTFVDNDRWRGVCTLYDSAIYEYTIEAWTDRFSGWRGEFAAKFTAGISELRSEALEGAALLEAASQRAHDRTDSARLLELSKRICKAGNTEINEIAQSGELEMLMATYSDRAGATQYAPAPRVIVDRPAAQTGAWYEFFPRSAQGRGDRGSTFRDCLPRVDDARAMGFDVIYFPPIHPIGHTNRKGRNNSIEGEPGDPGVPWAIGSEAGGHKAVEPALGTLADFDWLQKRVRKRGMEIALDFAINCSPDHPYVKEHPDWFYKRPDGTIKYAENPPKKYEDIYPLNFRCENWRELWAEMKSIVLFWA
;
A
#
# COMPACT_ATOMS: atom_id res chain seq x y z
N MET A 1 24.74 -10.78 -12.49
CA MET A 1 25.03 -12.00 -13.26
C MET A 1 24.37 -13.16 -12.56
N LEU A 2 23.57 -13.96 -13.27
CA LEU A 2 22.98 -15.18 -12.74
C LEU A 2 24.12 -16.11 -12.29
N ARG A 3 24.06 -16.58 -11.03
CA ARG A 3 25.10 -17.46 -10.46
C ARG A 3 24.98 -18.91 -10.95
N ALA A 4 23.84 -19.27 -11.55
CA ALA A 4 23.51 -20.57 -12.13
C ALA A 4 22.47 -20.38 -13.25
N PHE A 5 22.29 -21.38 -14.11
CA PHE A 5 21.21 -21.39 -15.10
C PHE A 5 19.85 -21.46 -14.38
N PRO A 6 18.85 -20.62 -14.73
CA PRO A 6 17.55 -20.62 -14.05
C PRO A 6 16.86 -21.98 -14.18
N SER A 7 16.41 -22.57 -13.06
CA SER A 7 15.70 -23.86 -13.10
C SER A 7 14.23 -23.76 -13.53
N ALA A 8 13.70 -22.54 -13.60
CA ALA A 8 12.34 -22.22 -14.03
C ALA A 8 12.29 -20.79 -14.56
N VAL A 9 11.32 -20.51 -15.43
CA VAL A 9 10.99 -19.18 -15.93
C VAL A 9 9.79 -18.68 -15.14
N ILE A 10 9.82 -17.41 -14.72
CA ILE A 10 8.69 -16.74 -14.04
C ILE A 10 8.34 -15.50 -14.84
N GLU A 11 7.15 -15.50 -15.44
CA GLU A 11 6.65 -14.42 -16.29
C GLU A 11 5.25 -13.97 -15.87
N ASN A 12 4.82 -12.82 -16.40
CA ASN A 12 3.44 -12.33 -16.26
C ASN A 12 2.92 -12.34 -14.81
N LEU A 13 3.77 -11.86 -13.88
CA LEU A 13 3.43 -11.71 -12.48
C LEU A 13 2.33 -10.66 -12.31
N GLN A 14 1.31 -10.98 -11.53
CA GLN A 14 0.16 -10.13 -11.25
C GLN A 14 -0.23 -10.22 -9.76
N PRO A 15 -0.77 -9.14 -9.17
CA PRO A 15 -1.04 -7.84 -9.79
C PRO A 15 0.23 -6.98 -9.93
N LEU A 16 0.24 -6.07 -10.90
CA LEU A 16 1.27 -5.05 -11.11
C LEU A 16 0.61 -3.74 -11.57
N VAL A 17 1.14 -2.58 -11.16
CA VAL A 17 0.76 -1.27 -11.73
C VAL A 17 1.93 -0.73 -12.54
N ASP A 18 1.69 -0.45 -13.82
CA ASP A 18 2.71 0.05 -14.78
C ASP A 18 3.99 -0.80 -14.74
N GLY A 19 3.84 -2.12 -14.91
CA GLY A 19 4.96 -3.08 -14.86
C GLY A 19 5.68 -3.16 -13.51
N GLY A 20 5.03 -2.78 -12.41
CA GLY A 20 5.63 -2.74 -11.07
C GLY A 20 6.37 -1.44 -10.76
N ARG A 21 6.29 -0.43 -11.64
CA ARG A 21 6.84 0.91 -11.39
C ARG A 21 6.20 1.55 -10.16
N TYR A 22 4.90 1.34 -9.97
CA TYR A 22 4.15 1.84 -8.82
C TYR A 22 3.67 0.69 -7.94
N PRO A 23 3.62 0.89 -6.61
CA PRO A 23 3.09 -0.12 -5.73
C PRO A 23 1.59 -0.31 -5.95
N ILE A 24 1.14 -1.56 -5.85
CA ILE A 24 -0.28 -1.86 -5.69
C ILE A 24 -0.74 -1.39 -4.29
N LYS A 25 -2.05 -1.35 -4.05
CA LYS A 25 -2.62 -1.01 -2.74
C LYS A 25 -3.40 -2.17 -2.14
N ARG A 26 -3.32 -2.28 -0.82
CA ARG A 26 -4.15 -3.15 0.03
C ARG A 26 -4.48 -2.43 1.33
N ILE A 27 -5.42 -2.95 2.10
CA ILE A 27 -5.60 -2.58 3.50
C ILE A 27 -5.13 -3.68 4.45
N VAL A 28 -4.86 -3.32 5.70
CA VAL A 28 -4.53 -4.29 6.76
C VAL A 28 -5.61 -5.38 6.85
N GLY A 29 -5.17 -6.64 6.84
CA GLY A 29 -6.01 -7.83 6.91
C GLY A 29 -6.59 -8.28 5.57
N GLU A 30 -6.34 -7.55 4.49
CA GLU A 30 -6.74 -7.96 3.14
C GLU A 30 -5.74 -8.97 2.55
N ASP A 31 -6.27 -9.93 1.81
CA ASP A 31 -5.46 -10.90 1.09
C ASP A 31 -4.82 -10.27 -0.17
N LEU A 32 -3.55 -10.60 -0.36
CA LEU A 32 -2.82 -10.41 -1.60
C LEU A 32 -2.75 -11.75 -2.33
N LEU A 33 -3.66 -11.90 -3.29
CA LEU A 33 -3.57 -12.94 -4.32
C LEU A 33 -2.53 -12.52 -5.36
N VAL A 34 -1.54 -13.39 -5.59
CA VAL A 34 -0.48 -13.22 -6.58
C VAL A 34 -0.51 -14.39 -7.54
N GLU A 35 -0.43 -14.09 -8.82
CA GLU A 35 -0.39 -15.06 -9.90
C GLU A 35 0.81 -14.83 -10.81
N ALA A 36 1.34 -15.88 -11.41
CA ALA A 36 2.37 -15.80 -12.43
C ALA A 36 2.32 -17.01 -13.36
N ASP A 37 2.87 -16.87 -14.55
CA ASP A 37 3.18 -18.00 -15.42
C ASP A 37 4.56 -18.56 -15.00
N ILE A 38 4.62 -19.83 -14.60
CA ILE A 38 5.82 -20.51 -14.13
C ILE A 38 5.97 -21.85 -14.85
N PHE A 39 7.05 -21.97 -15.62
CA PHE A 39 7.32 -23.14 -16.45
C PHE A 39 8.82 -23.41 -16.57
N LYS A 40 9.18 -24.61 -17.05
CA LYS A 40 10.55 -25.00 -17.35
C LYS A 40 10.62 -25.95 -18.54
N ASP A 41 11.82 -26.25 -19.02
CA ASP A 41 12.06 -27.28 -20.01
C ASP A 41 11.86 -28.70 -19.44
N GLY A 42 11.58 -29.67 -20.32
CA GLY A 42 11.41 -31.08 -19.92
C GLY A 42 10.09 -31.35 -19.19
N HIS A 43 10.10 -32.38 -18.34
CA HIS A 43 8.90 -32.89 -17.65
C HIS A 43 9.06 -32.91 -16.12
N ASP A 44 10.10 -32.26 -15.60
CA ASP A 44 10.32 -32.24 -14.16
C ASP A 44 9.25 -31.42 -13.44
N VAL A 45 8.93 -31.84 -12.21
CA VAL A 45 7.99 -31.13 -11.35
C VAL A 45 8.59 -29.79 -10.92
N VAL A 46 7.80 -28.72 -11.01
CA VAL A 46 8.14 -27.39 -10.50
C VAL A 46 7.43 -27.17 -9.17
N ALA A 47 8.12 -26.53 -8.22
CA ALA A 47 7.52 -25.97 -7.03
C ALA A 47 7.74 -24.45 -7.02
N ALA A 48 6.79 -23.72 -6.45
CA ALA A 48 6.86 -22.28 -6.32
C ALA A 48 6.30 -21.80 -4.98
N VAL A 49 6.86 -20.70 -4.47
CA VAL A 49 6.37 -20.00 -3.28
C VAL A 49 6.19 -18.52 -3.57
N LEU A 50 5.13 -17.94 -3.00
CA LEU A 50 4.97 -16.50 -2.87
C LEU A 50 5.74 -16.05 -1.63
N LYS A 51 6.65 -15.09 -1.80
CA LYS A 51 7.46 -14.50 -0.73
C LYS A 51 7.04 -13.06 -0.50
N TRP A 52 6.96 -12.63 0.76
CA TRP A 52 6.70 -11.23 1.11
C TRP A 52 7.47 -10.80 2.37
N ARG A 53 7.74 -9.50 2.49
CA ARG A 53 8.35 -8.89 3.68
C ARG A 53 8.06 -7.40 3.74
N VAL A 54 8.11 -6.83 4.92
CA VAL A 54 8.14 -5.36 5.07
C VAL A 54 9.42 -4.82 4.43
N LEU A 55 9.30 -3.75 3.64
CA LEU A 55 10.41 -3.11 2.93
C LEU A 55 11.58 -2.81 3.89
N GLY A 56 12.79 -3.22 3.51
CA GLY A 56 14.00 -3.07 4.32
C GLY A 56 14.22 -4.14 5.40
N LYS A 57 13.25 -5.01 5.70
CA LYS A 57 13.48 -6.18 6.54
C LYS A 57 14.24 -7.27 5.76
N ARG A 58 15.03 -8.08 6.47
CA ARG A 58 15.85 -9.13 5.85
C ARG A 58 15.07 -10.42 5.60
N GLN A 59 14.25 -10.83 6.56
CA GLN A 59 13.55 -12.10 6.54
C GLN A 59 12.33 -12.04 5.61
N TRP A 60 12.23 -13.02 4.72
CA TRP A 60 11.04 -13.28 3.92
C TRP A 60 10.10 -14.19 4.70
N ARG A 61 8.80 -13.90 4.62
CA ARG A 61 7.74 -14.88 4.84
C ARG A 61 7.40 -15.52 3.50
N GLU A 62 6.91 -16.74 3.53
CA GLU A 62 6.54 -17.45 2.31
C GLU A 62 5.35 -18.38 2.52
N THR A 63 4.69 -18.70 1.42
CA THR A 63 3.59 -19.66 1.34
C THR A 63 3.71 -20.40 0.01
N PRO A 64 3.42 -21.72 -0.04
CA PRO A 64 3.36 -22.46 -1.29
C PRO A 64 2.38 -21.83 -2.27
N MET A 65 2.74 -21.84 -3.55
CA MET A 65 1.82 -21.57 -4.63
C MET A 65 1.21 -22.86 -5.13
N THR A 66 -0.01 -22.79 -5.62
CA THR A 66 -0.71 -23.90 -6.29
C THR A 66 -0.70 -23.68 -7.79
N PHE A 67 -0.44 -24.76 -8.53
CA PHE A 67 -0.71 -24.83 -9.95
C PHE A 67 -2.22 -24.68 -10.20
N VAL A 68 -2.59 -23.85 -11.18
CA VAL A 68 -3.98 -23.61 -11.57
C VAL A 68 -4.28 -24.36 -12.87
N ASP A 69 -3.72 -23.88 -13.98
CA ASP A 69 -3.88 -24.44 -15.32
C ASP A 69 -2.75 -23.96 -16.24
N ASN A 70 -2.49 -24.69 -17.33
CA ASN A 70 -1.41 -24.40 -18.28
C ASN A 70 -0.04 -24.18 -17.60
N ASP A 71 0.38 -22.92 -17.46
CA ASP A 71 1.61 -22.50 -16.75
C ASP A 71 1.28 -21.59 -15.56
N ARG A 72 -0.01 -21.36 -15.25
CA ARG A 72 -0.47 -20.41 -14.24
C ARG A 72 -0.36 -20.99 -12.84
N TRP A 73 0.25 -20.22 -11.94
CA TRP A 73 0.35 -20.51 -10.52
C TRP A 73 -0.27 -19.39 -9.70
N ARG A 74 -0.80 -19.75 -8.53
CA ARG A 74 -1.44 -18.82 -7.59
C ARG A 74 -0.91 -19.00 -6.17
N GLY A 75 -0.59 -17.89 -5.52
CA GLY A 75 -0.27 -17.82 -4.10
C GLY A 75 -1.10 -16.74 -3.43
N VAL A 76 -1.40 -16.91 -2.15
CA VAL A 76 -2.17 -15.93 -1.38
C VAL A 76 -1.49 -15.69 -0.04
N CYS A 77 -1.27 -14.43 0.32
CA CYS A 77 -0.81 -14.06 1.65
C CYS A 77 -1.62 -12.89 2.22
N THR A 78 -1.79 -12.85 3.54
CA THR A 78 -2.47 -11.75 4.23
C THR A 78 -1.45 -10.78 4.83
N LEU A 79 -1.69 -9.47 4.67
CA LEU A 79 -0.79 -8.42 5.14
C LEU A 79 -1.38 -7.72 6.38
N TYR A 80 -0.73 -7.85 7.52
CA TYR A 80 -1.31 -7.45 8.82
C TYR A 80 -0.78 -6.12 9.39
N ASP A 81 0.27 -5.54 8.83
CA ASP A 81 0.82 -4.27 9.30
C ASP A 81 0.56 -3.17 8.28
N SER A 82 0.24 -1.96 8.76
CA SER A 82 0.20 -0.77 7.90
C SER A 82 1.63 -0.38 7.55
N ALA A 83 2.09 -0.78 6.37
CA ALA A 83 3.48 -0.67 5.93
C ALA A 83 3.61 -0.77 4.41
N ILE A 84 4.81 -0.50 3.91
CA ILE A 84 5.19 -0.87 2.54
C ILE A 84 5.83 -2.25 2.60
N TYR A 85 5.30 -3.20 1.83
CA TYR A 85 5.89 -4.51 1.64
C TYR A 85 6.50 -4.64 0.25
N GLU A 86 7.43 -5.58 0.12
CA GLU A 86 7.85 -6.17 -1.14
C GLU A 86 7.31 -7.59 -1.22
N TYR A 87 6.90 -8.02 -2.41
CA TYR A 87 6.53 -9.41 -2.69
C TYR A 87 7.21 -9.90 -3.96
N THR A 88 7.32 -11.21 -4.12
CA THR A 88 8.01 -11.86 -5.24
C THR A 88 7.67 -13.35 -5.25
N ILE A 89 7.98 -14.04 -6.33
CA ILE A 89 7.83 -15.48 -6.46
C ILE A 89 9.23 -16.09 -6.57
N GLU A 90 9.44 -17.22 -5.90
CA GLU A 90 10.60 -18.07 -6.06
C GLU A 90 10.14 -19.45 -6.53
N ALA A 91 10.74 -19.96 -7.61
CA ALA A 91 10.39 -21.24 -8.21
C ALA A 91 11.64 -22.10 -8.46
N TRP A 92 11.51 -23.41 -8.27
CA TRP A 92 12.59 -24.38 -8.45
C TRP A 92 12.08 -25.73 -8.98
N THR A 93 13.00 -26.55 -9.46
CA THR A 93 12.70 -27.96 -9.79
C THR A 93 12.57 -28.79 -8.51
N ASP A 94 11.39 -29.35 -8.27
CA ASP A 94 11.13 -30.24 -7.15
C ASP A 94 11.46 -31.70 -7.53
N ARG A 95 12.74 -32.02 -7.40
CA ARG A 95 13.26 -33.37 -7.68
C ARG A 95 12.63 -34.44 -6.80
N PHE A 96 12.26 -34.12 -5.56
CA PHE A 96 11.66 -35.09 -4.66
C PHE A 96 10.25 -35.45 -5.11
N SER A 97 9.41 -34.45 -5.43
CA SER A 97 8.07 -34.73 -5.94
C SER A 97 8.09 -35.47 -7.27
N GLY A 98 9.05 -35.14 -8.16
CA GLY A 98 9.29 -35.89 -9.40
C GLY A 98 9.61 -37.37 -9.15
N TRP A 99 10.63 -37.63 -8.33
CA TRP A 99 11.01 -38.99 -7.92
C TRP A 99 9.85 -39.75 -7.26
N ARG A 100 9.12 -39.09 -6.34
CA ARG A 100 7.98 -39.68 -5.61
C ARG A 100 6.89 -40.15 -6.58
N GLY A 101 6.58 -39.34 -7.60
CA GLY A 101 5.60 -39.68 -8.63
C GLY A 101 6.08 -40.83 -9.52
N GLU A 102 7.32 -40.78 -9.98
CA GLU A 102 7.91 -41.82 -10.82
C GLU A 102 7.96 -43.17 -10.11
N PHE A 103 8.44 -43.20 -8.86
CA PHE A 103 8.53 -44.43 -8.07
C PHE A 103 7.14 -45.05 -7.86
N ALA A 104 6.14 -44.24 -7.49
CA ALA A 104 4.78 -44.71 -7.27
C ALA A 104 4.13 -45.26 -8.56
N ALA A 105 4.36 -44.60 -9.70
CA ALA A 105 3.84 -45.05 -10.99
C ALA A 105 4.45 -46.40 -11.39
N LYS A 106 5.77 -46.55 -11.29
CA LYS A 106 6.47 -47.80 -11.61
C LYS A 106 6.09 -48.94 -10.65
N PHE A 107 5.96 -48.64 -9.36
CA PHE A 107 5.51 -49.60 -8.35
C PHE A 107 4.09 -50.10 -8.66
N THR A 108 3.16 -49.19 -8.96
CA THR A 108 1.76 -49.53 -9.30
C THR A 108 1.66 -50.34 -10.59
N ALA A 109 2.56 -50.08 -11.55
CA ALA A 109 2.67 -50.86 -12.79
C ALA A 109 3.25 -52.27 -12.59
N GLY A 110 3.60 -52.66 -11.36
CA GLY A 110 4.13 -54.00 -11.04
C GLY A 110 5.60 -54.20 -11.39
N ILE A 111 6.36 -53.12 -11.62
CA ILE A 111 7.79 -53.22 -11.88
C ILE A 111 8.51 -53.60 -10.58
N SER A 112 9.25 -54.72 -10.61
CA SER A 112 9.97 -55.25 -9.44
C SER A 112 11.38 -54.66 -9.26
N GLU A 113 12.05 -54.33 -10.36
CA GLU A 113 13.42 -53.80 -10.38
C GLU A 113 13.43 -52.28 -10.17
N LEU A 114 13.20 -51.82 -8.93
CA LEU A 114 13.19 -50.39 -8.56
C LEU A 114 14.36 -49.97 -7.67
N ARG A 115 15.45 -50.75 -7.71
CA ARG A 115 16.57 -50.54 -6.80
C ARG A 115 17.33 -49.25 -7.09
N SER A 116 17.45 -48.88 -8.37
CA SER A 116 18.14 -47.65 -8.76
C SER A 116 17.37 -46.42 -8.30
N GLU A 117 16.05 -46.42 -8.52
CA GLU A 117 15.14 -45.36 -8.10
C GLU A 117 15.09 -45.26 -6.58
N ALA A 118 15.11 -46.38 -5.84
CA ALA A 118 15.22 -46.35 -4.38
C ALA A 118 16.49 -45.64 -3.90
N LEU A 119 17.63 -45.91 -4.53
CA LEU A 119 18.91 -45.26 -4.18
C LEU A 119 18.89 -43.76 -4.50
N GLU A 120 18.25 -43.36 -5.60
CA GLU A 120 18.03 -41.95 -5.94
C GLU A 120 17.23 -41.22 -4.85
N GLY A 121 16.10 -41.79 -4.43
CA GLY A 121 15.28 -41.24 -3.35
C GLY A 121 16.06 -41.12 -2.04
N ALA A 122 16.80 -42.16 -1.67
CA ALA A 122 17.64 -42.14 -0.48
C ALA A 122 18.70 -41.02 -0.52
N ALA A 123 19.30 -40.78 -1.69
CA ALA A 123 20.27 -39.69 -1.88
C ALA A 123 19.61 -38.30 -1.77
N LEU A 124 18.38 -38.13 -2.28
CA LEU A 124 17.61 -36.88 -2.12
C LEU A 124 17.33 -36.56 -0.64
N LEU A 125 16.94 -37.59 0.14
CA LEU A 125 16.70 -37.45 1.58
C LEU A 125 17.98 -37.16 2.36
N GLU A 126 19.09 -37.81 2.01
CA GLU A 126 20.38 -37.55 2.63
C GLU A 126 20.83 -36.11 2.35
N ALA A 127 20.70 -35.61 1.12
CA ALA A 127 20.99 -34.22 0.79
C ALA A 127 20.07 -33.24 1.54
N ALA A 128 18.79 -33.57 1.72
CA ALA A 128 17.87 -32.77 2.54
C ALA A 128 18.30 -32.72 4.01
N SER A 129 18.80 -33.83 4.57
CA SER A 129 19.28 -33.87 5.96
C SER A 129 20.44 -32.90 6.21
N GLN A 130 21.27 -32.65 5.20
CA GLN A 130 22.39 -31.71 5.27
C GLN A 130 21.93 -30.24 5.21
N ARG A 131 20.78 -29.97 4.59
CA ARG A 131 20.14 -28.63 4.56
C ARG A 131 19.31 -28.36 5.80
N ALA A 132 18.90 -29.40 6.52
CA ALA A 132 18.09 -29.26 7.72
C ALA A 132 18.86 -28.54 8.83
N HIS A 133 18.27 -27.45 9.33
CA HIS A 133 18.82 -26.69 10.45
C HIS A 133 18.34 -27.23 11.81
N ASP A 134 17.21 -27.94 11.84
CA ASP A 134 16.78 -28.72 13.00
C ASP A 134 17.47 -30.09 13.03
N ARG A 135 18.05 -30.46 14.18
CA ARG A 135 18.81 -31.71 14.34
C ARG A 135 17.91 -32.95 14.34
N THR A 136 16.68 -32.84 14.83
CA THR A 136 15.70 -33.93 14.88
C THR A 136 15.26 -34.26 13.46
N ASP A 137 14.92 -33.24 12.68
CA ASP A 137 14.54 -33.39 11.29
C ASP A 137 15.69 -33.94 10.44
N SER A 138 16.92 -33.43 10.65
CA SER A 138 18.12 -33.95 9.99
C SER A 138 18.32 -35.45 10.28
N ALA A 139 18.23 -35.86 11.55
CA ALA A 139 18.37 -37.26 11.95
C ALA A 139 17.25 -38.13 11.36
N ARG A 140 16.01 -37.63 11.33
CA ARG A 140 14.85 -38.34 10.77
C ARG A 140 14.98 -38.56 9.26
N LEU A 141 15.39 -37.54 8.50
CA LEU A 141 15.66 -37.66 7.07
C LEU A 141 16.75 -38.70 6.79
N LEU A 142 17.82 -38.72 7.59
CA LEU A 142 18.91 -39.69 7.45
C LEU A 142 18.47 -41.12 7.80
N GLU A 143 17.62 -41.29 8.80
CA GLU A 143 17.01 -42.59 9.14
C GLU A 143 16.14 -43.11 7.99
N LEU A 144 15.24 -42.27 7.47
CA LEU A 144 14.36 -42.61 6.34
C LEU A 144 15.17 -42.95 5.08
N SER A 145 16.23 -42.19 4.78
CA SER A 145 17.18 -42.50 3.70
C SER A 145 17.80 -43.90 3.86
N LYS A 146 18.31 -44.23 5.05
CA LYS A 146 18.87 -45.56 5.34
C LYS A 146 17.85 -46.68 5.25
N ARG A 147 16.59 -46.43 5.60
CA ARG A 147 15.49 -47.40 5.46
C ARG A 147 15.16 -47.66 4.00
N ILE A 148 15.01 -46.61 3.18
CA ILE A 148 14.79 -46.74 1.73
C ILE A 148 15.92 -47.55 1.08
N CYS A 149 17.18 -47.33 1.51
CA CYS A 149 18.33 -48.11 1.05
C CYS A 149 18.27 -49.62 1.38
N LYS A 150 17.37 -50.11 2.24
CA LYS A 150 17.35 -51.54 2.66
C LYS A 150 15.98 -52.20 2.49
N ALA A 151 14.91 -51.41 2.43
CA ALA A 151 13.54 -51.86 2.37
C ALA A 151 13.17 -52.47 1.01
N GLY A 152 12.07 -53.23 0.99
CA GLY A 152 11.42 -53.67 -0.25
C GLY A 152 10.50 -52.59 -0.83
N ASN A 153 10.13 -52.73 -2.10
CA ASN A 153 9.39 -51.68 -2.85
C ASN A 153 8.09 -51.23 -2.16
N THR A 154 7.36 -52.13 -1.50
CA THR A 154 6.13 -51.78 -0.76
C THR A 154 6.40 -50.80 0.38
N GLU A 155 7.37 -51.09 1.25
CA GLU A 155 7.72 -50.19 2.36
C GLU A 155 8.33 -48.88 1.84
N ILE A 156 9.13 -48.93 0.76
CA ILE A 156 9.67 -47.71 0.14
C ILE A 156 8.52 -46.82 -0.35
N ASN A 157 7.53 -47.40 -1.03
CA ASN A 157 6.37 -46.65 -1.51
C ASN A 157 5.57 -46.06 -0.32
N GLU A 158 5.35 -46.82 0.75
CA GLU A 158 4.69 -46.32 1.97
C GLU A 158 5.44 -45.15 2.61
N ILE A 159 6.77 -45.23 2.71
CA ILE A 159 7.62 -44.14 3.22
C ILE A 159 7.51 -42.91 2.29
N ALA A 160 7.66 -43.11 0.99
CA ALA A 160 7.64 -42.05 -0.02
C ALA A 160 6.32 -41.28 -0.03
N GLN A 161 5.20 -41.96 0.22
CA GLN A 161 3.86 -41.35 0.27
C GLN A 161 3.45 -40.86 1.67
N SER A 162 4.33 -40.94 2.67
CA SER A 162 4.02 -40.48 4.01
C SER A 162 3.94 -38.94 4.08
N GLY A 163 2.93 -38.41 4.78
CA GLY A 163 2.79 -36.97 5.00
C GLY A 163 3.94 -36.37 5.83
N GLU A 164 4.58 -37.18 6.68
CA GLU A 164 5.78 -36.77 7.42
C GLU A 164 6.93 -36.44 6.45
N LEU A 165 7.24 -37.35 5.52
CA LEU A 165 8.33 -37.14 4.58
C LEU A 165 8.03 -35.98 3.62
N GLU A 166 6.77 -35.84 3.18
CA GLU A 166 6.34 -34.70 2.37
C GLU A 166 6.63 -33.36 3.06
N MET A 167 6.23 -33.23 4.34
CA MET A 167 6.49 -32.01 5.11
C MET A 167 7.98 -31.73 5.30
N LEU A 168 8.78 -32.75 5.60
CA LEU A 168 10.24 -32.61 5.74
C LEU A 168 10.88 -32.16 4.42
N MET A 169 10.51 -32.77 3.31
CA MET A 169 11.09 -32.45 1.99
C MET A 169 10.62 -31.08 1.47
N ALA A 170 9.39 -30.65 1.78
CA ALA A 170 8.92 -29.30 1.49
C ALA A 170 9.65 -28.23 2.33
N THR A 171 9.95 -28.54 3.59
CA THR A 171 10.67 -27.62 4.51
C THR A 171 12.14 -27.47 4.11
N TYR A 172 12.79 -28.56 3.69
CA TYR A 172 14.22 -28.61 3.37
C TYR A 172 14.50 -28.84 1.88
N SER A 173 13.63 -28.28 1.02
CA SER A 173 13.77 -28.37 -0.44
C SER A 173 15.11 -27.82 -0.92
N ASP A 174 15.65 -28.43 -1.98
CA ASP A 174 16.84 -27.90 -2.64
C ASP A 174 16.45 -26.72 -3.54
N ARG A 175 16.80 -25.50 -3.11
CA ARG A 175 16.57 -24.26 -3.85
C ARG A 175 17.84 -23.69 -4.48
N ALA A 176 18.92 -24.48 -4.60
CA ALA A 176 20.20 -23.98 -5.12
C ALA A 176 20.12 -23.44 -6.56
N GLY A 177 19.22 -23.99 -7.38
CA GLY A 177 18.94 -23.53 -8.75
C GLY A 177 17.73 -22.59 -8.88
N ALA A 178 17.12 -22.18 -7.76
CA ALA A 178 15.86 -21.47 -7.78
C ALA A 178 15.95 -20.14 -8.54
N THR A 179 14.86 -19.82 -9.24
CA THR A 179 14.67 -18.55 -9.93
C THR A 179 13.74 -17.68 -9.11
N GLN A 180 14.09 -16.40 -8.96
CA GLN A 180 13.29 -15.44 -8.23
C GLN A 180 12.90 -14.29 -9.14
N TYR A 181 11.62 -13.90 -9.11
CA TYR A 181 11.15 -12.74 -9.87
C TYR A 181 11.80 -11.46 -9.34
N ALA A 182 12.47 -10.70 -10.21
CA ALA A 182 13.19 -9.49 -9.84
C ALA A 182 13.03 -8.39 -10.89
N PRO A 183 12.96 -7.10 -10.48
CA PRO A 183 12.92 -6.62 -9.10
C PRO A 183 11.60 -7.00 -8.39
N ALA A 184 11.64 -7.12 -7.06
CA ALA A 184 10.44 -7.41 -6.27
C ALA A 184 9.46 -6.22 -6.34
N PRO A 185 8.20 -6.42 -6.78
CA PRO A 185 7.19 -5.39 -6.74
C PRO A 185 6.84 -4.97 -5.30
N ARG A 186 6.19 -3.82 -5.17
CA ARG A 186 5.82 -3.23 -3.89
C ARG A 186 4.30 -3.19 -3.71
N VAL A 187 3.86 -3.28 -2.46
CA VAL A 187 2.48 -3.03 -2.04
C VAL A 187 2.48 -2.05 -0.87
N ILE A 188 1.64 -1.02 -0.95
CA ILE A 188 1.33 -0.14 0.18
C ILE A 188 0.10 -0.72 0.87
N VAL A 189 0.24 -1.02 2.16
CA VAL A 189 -0.84 -1.51 3.00
C VAL A 189 -1.29 -0.36 3.89
N ASP A 190 -2.47 0.16 3.63
CA ASP A 190 -3.09 1.24 4.38
C ASP A 190 -3.97 0.71 5.52
N ARG A 191 -4.35 1.59 6.45
CA ARG A 191 -5.39 1.28 7.45
C ARG A 191 -6.75 1.03 6.80
N PRO A 192 -7.68 0.27 7.41
CA PRO A 192 -9.00 -0.03 6.83
C PRO A 192 -9.80 1.21 6.39
N ALA A 193 -9.68 2.30 7.15
CA ALA A 193 -10.36 3.57 6.85
C ALA A 193 -9.87 4.29 5.57
N ALA A 194 -8.79 3.83 4.93
CA ALA A 194 -8.42 4.31 3.59
C ALA A 194 -9.34 3.75 2.48
N GLN A 195 -10.01 2.62 2.73
CA GLN A 195 -10.95 2.00 1.79
C GLN A 195 -12.40 2.31 2.16
N THR A 196 -12.73 2.25 3.45
CA THR A 196 -14.13 2.34 3.92
C THR A 196 -14.26 3.37 5.04
N GLY A 197 -15.11 4.37 4.82
CA GLY A 197 -15.51 5.33 5.85
C GLY A 197 -16.65 6.23 5.37
N ALA A 198 -17.52 6.65 6.27
CA ALA A 198 -18.58 7.60 5.98
C ALA A 198 -18.12 9.03 6.30
N TRP A 199 -18.22 9.93 5.30
CA TRP A 199 -17.74 11.31 5.38
C TRP A 199 -18.89 12.31 5.48
N TYR A 200 -18.79 13.24 6.43
CA TYR A 200 -19.75 14.33 6.62
C TYR A 200 -19.06 15.68 6.49
N GLU A 201 -19.49 16.49 5.52
CA GLU A 201 -18.99 17.84 5.33
C GLU A 201 -19.90 18.86 5.99
N PHE A 202 -19.31 19.80 6.75
CA PHE A 202 -20.00 21.03 7.10
C PHE A 202 -19.01 22.19 7.24
N PHE A 203 -19.53 23.41 7.11
CA PHE A 203 -18.75 24.63 7.27
C PHE A 203 -18.68 25.01 8.76
N PRO A 204 -17.49 25.05 9.39
CA PRO A 204 -17.35 25.42 10.80
C PRO A 204 -18.02 26.75 11.14
N ARG A 205 -17.88 27.75 10.26
CA ARG A 205 -18.49 29.08 10.41
C ARG A 205 -20.02 29.08 10.47
N SER A 206 -20.67 27.98 10.04
CA SER A 206 -22.13 27.83 10.01
C SER A 206 -22.63 26.72 10.95
N ALA A 207 -21.79 26.19 11.84
CA ALA A 207 -22.12 25.00 12.63
C ALA A 207 -23.44 25.10 13.41
N GLN A 208 -23.71 26.27 14.00
CA GLN A 208 -24.96 26.56 14.74
C GLN A 208 -26.15 26.95 13.86
N GLY A 209 -25.96 27.14 12.55
CA GLY A 209 -27.04 27.53 11.63
C GLY A 209 -27.65 28.91 11.91
N ARG A 210 -26.89 29.82 12.53
CA ARG A 210 -27.32 31.18 12.83
C ARG A 210 -27.03 32.12 11.65
N GLY A 211 -28.04 32.87 11.21
CA GLY A 211 -27.90 33.81 10.08
C GLY A 211 -27.33 35.17 10.45
N ASP A 212 -27.35 35.51 11.74
CA ASP A 212 -26.91 36.80 12.29
C ASP A 212 -25.43 36.81 12.69
N ARG A 213 -24.79 35.65 12.85
CA ARG A 213 -23.39 35.54 13.26
C ARG A 213 -22.74 34.21 12.85
N GLY A 214 -21.42 34.23 12.66
CA GLY A 214 -20.62 33.03 12.47
C GLY A 214 -20.44 32.20 13.75
N SER A 215 -20.11 30.93 13.58
CA SER A 215 -19.73 29.98 14.63
C SER A 215 -18.21 29.85 14.76
N THR A 216 -17.74 29.50 15.96
CA THR A 216 -16.34 29.17 16.26
C THR A 216 -16.11 27.65 16.25
N PHE A 217 -14.87 27.20 16.41
CA PHE A 217 -14.59 25.77 16.61
C PHE A 217 -15.27 25.18 17.85
N ARG A 218 -15.46 25.98 18.91
CA ARG A 218 -16.16 25.51 20.12
C ARG A 218 -17.64 25.22 19.85
N ASP A 219 -18.23 26.00 18.95
CA ASP A 219 -19.62 25.86 18.53
C ASP A 219 -19.85 24.69 17.57
N CYS A 220 -18.79 24.04 17.07
CA CYS A 220 -18.89 22.90 16.17
C CYS A 220 -19.31 21.60 16.87
N LEU A 221 -19.10 21.49 18.18
CA LEU A 221 -19.25 20.22 18.88
C LEU A 221 -20.65 19.58 18.76
N PRO A 222 -21.77 20.32 18.90
CA PRO A 222 -23.10 19.74 18.68
C PRO A 222 -23.28 19.18 17.26
N ARG A 223 -22.70 19.82 16.24
CA ARG A 223 -22.78 19.32 14.85
C ARG A 223 -21.97 18.05 14.65
N VAL A 224 -20.83 17.93 15.34
CA VAL A 224 -20.06 16.69 15.39
C VAL A 224 -20.87 15.57 16.05
N ASP A 225 -21.60 15.88 17.13
CA ASP A 225 -22.48 14.93 17.81
C ASP A 225 -23.62 14.45 16.89
N ASP A 226 -24.22 15.37 16.12
CA ASP A 226 -25.23 15.01 15.10
C ASP A 226 -24.65 14.07 14.04
N ALA A 227 -23.47 14.40 13.49
CA ALA A 227 -22.80 13.57 12.49
C ALA A 227 -22.46 12.18 13.04
N ARG A 228 -22.02 12.11 14.31
CA ARG A 228 -21.77 10.83 14.97
C ARG A 228 -23.05 10.01 15.11
N ALA A 229 -24.15 10.64 15.49
CA ALA A 229 -25.45 9.99 15.65
C ALA A 229 -26.00 9.44 14.31
N MET A 230 -25.66 10.10 13.20
CA MET A 230 -25.96 9.62 11.84
C MET A 230 -25.04 8.48 11.37
N GLY A 231 -23.99 8.13 12.14
CA GLY A 231 -23.09 7.03 11.82
C GLY A 231 -21.89 7.42 10.96
N PHE A 232 -21.54 8.70 10.87
CA PHE A 232 -20.32 9.12 10.16
C PHE A 232 -19.05 8.85 10.96
N ASP A 233 -17.94 8.66 10.24
CA ASP A 233 -16.60 8.39 10.77
C ASP A 233 -15.68 9.60 10.64
N VAL A 234 -15.83 10.38 9.56
CA VAL A 234 -14.94 11.49 9.21
C VAL A 234 -15.75 12.78 9.07
N ILE A 235 -15.30 13.84 9.73
CA ILE A 235 -15.73 15.21 9.45
C ILE A 235 -14.77 15.82 8.44
N TYR A 236 -15.28 16.26 7.29
CA TYR A 236 -14.53 17.05 6.34
C TYR A 236 -14.82 18.53 6.56
N PHE A 237 -13.77 19.32 6.77
CA PHE A 237 -13.86 20.77 6.81
C PHE A 237 -13.34 21.37 5.49
N PRO A 238 -14.12 22.30 4.89
CA PRO A 238 -13.57 23.29 3.97
C PRO A 238 -12.38 24.03 4.62
N PRO A 239 -11.59 24.81 3.85
CA PRO A 239 -10.45 25.52 4.40
C PRO A 239 -10.83 26.35 5.64
N ILE A 240 -10.01 26.21 6.69
CA ILE A 240 -10.22 26.88 8.00
C ILE A 240 -9.27 28.07 8.18
N HIS A 241 -8.64 28.50 7.10
CA HIS A 241 -7.58 29.51 7.09
C HIS A 241 -8.15 30.92 6.88
N PRO A 242 -7.38 31.99 7.17
CA PRO A 242 -7.79 33.36 6.88
C PRO A 242 -8.23 33.54 5.43
N ILE A 243 -9.27 34.35 5.20
CA ILE A 243 -9.86 34.57 3.87
C ILE A 243 -9.46 35.96 3.34
N GLY A 244 -9.00 36.02 2.09
CA GLY A 244 -8.62 37.27 1.42
C GLY A 244 -9.76 38.29 1.32
N HIS A 245 -9.40 39.56 1.22
CA HIS A 245 -10.31 40.70 1.10
C HIS A 245 -10.38 41.22 -0.34
N THR A 246 -9.27 41.16 -1.08
CA THR A 246 -9.17 41.60 -2.47
C THR A 246 -9.96 40.67 -3.39
N ASN A 247 -10.83 41.24 -4.22
CA ASN A 247 -11.77 40.52 -5.10
C ASN A 247 -12.65 39.50 -4.37
N ARG A 248 -12.87 39.67 -3.05
CA ARG A 248 -13.69 38.77 -2.25
C ARG A 248 -15.09 38.67 -2.86
N LYS A 249 -15.49 37.43 -3.15
CA LYS A 249 -16.84 37.15 -3.65
C LYS A 249 -17.91 37.35 -2.59
N GLY A 250 -19.03 37.91 -3.02
CA GLY A 250 -20.22 38.10 -2.21
C GLY A 250 -21.17 36.90 -2.24
N ARG A 251 -22.35 37.10 -1.65
CA ARG A 251 -23.44 36.10 -1.67
C ARG A 251 -23.80 35.69 -3.10
N ASN A 252 -24.26 34.45 -3.27
CA ASN A 252 -24.64 33.89 -4.56
C ASN A 252 -23.52 33.97 -5.63
N ASN A 253 -22.25 33.90 -5.22
CA ASN A 253 -21.08 33.99 -6.11
C ASN A 253 -21.01 35.33 -6.89
N SER A 254 -21.52 36.41 -6.28
CA SER A 254 -21.32 37.78 -6.80
C SER A 254 -19.82 38.09 -6.88
N ILE A 255 -19.41 38.71 -7.98
CA ILE A 255 -18.03 39.21 -8.16
C ILE A 255 -17.74 40.43 -7.27
N GLU A 256 -18.78 41.12 -6.81
CA GLU A 256 -18.70 42.23 -5.88
C GLU A 256 -19.21 41.77 -4.51
N GLY A 257 -18.32 41.73 -3.51
CA GLY A 257 -18.67 41.48 -2.11
C GLY A 257 -19.07 42.74 -1.37
N GLU A 258 -20.02 42.63 -0.45
CA GLU A 258 -20.44 43.72 0.43
C GLU A 258 -19.68 43.72 1.76
N PRO A 259 -19.59 44.86 2.48
CA PRO A 259 -19.05 44.88 3.83
C PRO A 259 -19.75 43.85 4.74
N GLY A 260 -18.95 42.96 5.32
CA GLY A 260 -19.46 41.88 6.18
C GLY A 260 -19.75 40.56 5.45
N ASP A 261 -19.61 40.49 4.12
CA ASP A 261 -19.66 39.21 3.43
C ASP A 261 -18.48 38.33 3.86
N PRO A 262 -18.75 37.05 4.22
CA PRO A 262 -17.73 36.18 4.78
C PRO A 262 -16.79 35.58 3.73
N GLY A 263 -17.04 35.85 2.45
CA GLY A 263 -16.24 35.34 1.34
C GLY A 263 -16.27 33.82 1.18
N VAL A 264 -15.34 33.34 0.37
CA VAL A 264 -15.18 31.93 0.00
C VAL A 264 -13.98 31.35 0.78
N PRO A 265 -14.14 30.27 1.56
CA PRO A 265 -13.04 29.69 2.33
C PRO A 265 -11.81 29.29 1.50
N TRP A 266 -12.03 28.89 0.25
CA TRP A 266 -10.96 28.58 -0.72
C TRP A 266 -10.15 29.79 -1.18
N ALA A 267 -10.53 31.03 -0.86
CA ALA A 267 -9.72 32.23 -1.09
C ALA A 267 -8.71 32.43 0.06
N ILE A 268 -7.79 31.48 0.20
CA ILE A 268 -6.91 31.33 1.35
C ILE A 268 -5.85 32.42 1.39
N GLY A 269 -5.74 33.10 2.52
CA GLY A 269 -4.67 34.04 2.83
C GLY A 269 -5.16 35.45 3.09
N SER A 270 -4.64 36.07 4.15
CA SER A 270 -4.72 37.50 4.39
C SER A 270 -3.51 37.94 5.22
N GLU A 271 -3.51 39.18 5.72
CA GLU A 271 -2.52 39.65 6.69
C GLU A 271 -2.52 38.83 7.99
N ALA A 272 -3.60 38.11 8.30
CA ALA A 272 -3.70 37.23 9.47
C ALA A 272 -2.97 35.89 9.29
N GLY A 273 -2.52 35.57 8.07
CA GLY A 273 -1.74 34.37 7.76
C GLY A 273 -2.25 33.59 6.55
N GLY A 274 -1.58 32.45 6.29
CA GLY A 274 -1.86 31.57 5.16
C GLY A 274 -2.29 30.15 5.58
N HIS A 275 -1.83 29.15 4.83
CA HIS A 275 -2.22 27.74 4.98
C HIS A 275 -1.88 27.07 6.32
N LYS A 276 -1.04 27.69 7.16
CA LYS A 276 -0.70 27.23 8.53
C LYS A 276 -1.39 28.04 9.63
N ALA A 277 -2.24 28.99 9.24
CA ALA A 277 -3.01 29.82 10.16
C ALA A 277 -4.47 29.36 10.21
N VAL A 278 -5.18 29.86 11.22
CA VAL A 278 -6.62 29.67 11.38
C VAL A 278 -7.31 31.02 11.15
N GLU A 279 -8.45 31.01 10.46
CA GLU A 279 -9.35 32.16 10.36
C GLU A 279 -9.68 32.70 11.76
N PRO A 280 -9.31 33.95 12.09
CA PRO A 280 -9.56 34.54 13.41
C PRO A 280 -11.01 34.42 13.89
N ALA A 281 -11.99 34.51 12.99
CA ALA A 281 -13.40 34.36 13.33
C ALA A 281 -13.78 32.94 13.82
N LEU A 282 -13.00 31.91 13.48
CA LEU A 282 -13.19 30.54 13.96
C LEU A 282 -12.55 30.29 15.34
N GLY A 283 -11.57 31.11 15.74
CA GLY A 283 -10.84 31.01 17.00
C GLY A 283 -9.33 30.86 16.78
N THR A 284 -8.69 30.08 17.65
CA THR A 284 -7.23 29.88 17.65
C THR A 284 -6.82 28.46 17.25
N LEU A 285 -5.53 28.23 16.99
CA LEU A 285 -4.96 26.88 16.86
C LEU A 285 -5.25 26.01 18.09
N ALA A 286 -5.27 26.59 19.29
CA ALA A 286 -5.59 25.87 20.52
C ALA A 286 -7.07 25.44 20.57
N ASP A 287 -7.98 26.25 20.01
CA ASP A 287 -9.39 25.86 19.88
C ASP A 287 -9.59 24.76 18.83
N PHE A 288 -8.79 24.77 17.75
CA PHE A 288 -8.79 23.69 16.77
C PHE A 288 -8.25 22.37 17.35
N ASP A 289 -7.12 22.41 18.06
CA ASP A 289 -6.57 21.25 18.78
C ASP A 289 -7.57 20.70 19.81
N TRP A 290 -8.26 21.59 20.54
CA TRP A 290 -9.35 21.20 21.42
C TRP A 290 -10.46 20.45 20.65
N LEU A 291 -10.91 20.98 19.51
CA LEU A 291 -11.96 20.35 18.70
C LEU A 291 -11.50 18.99 18.18
N GLN A 292 -10.29 18.90 17.63
CA GLN A 292 -9.70 17.64 17.16
C GLN A 292 -9.69 16.57 18.27
N LYS A 293 -9.26 16.94 19.48
CA LYS A 293 -9.30 16.03 20.66
C LYS A 293 -10.73 15.61 21.01
N ARG A 294 -11.72 16.50 20.87
CA ARG A 294 -13.14 16.16 21.12
C ARG A 294 -13.73 15.25 20.05
N VAL A 295 -13.35 15.43 18.79
CA VAL A 295 -13.74 14.57 17.66
C VAL A 295 -13.12 13.17 17.81
N ARG A 296 -11.82 13.09 18.12
CA ARG A 296 -11.14 11.81 18.39
C ARG A 296 -11.75 11.03 19.56
N LYS A 297 -12.16 11.71 20.64
CA LYS A 297 -12.87 11.08 21.77
C LYS A 297 -14.20 10.44 21.39
N ARG A 298 -14.77 10.79 20.23
CA ARG A 298 -16.00 10.21 19.68
C ARG A 298 -15.74 9.07 18.70
N GLY A 299 -14.47 8.70 18.49
CA GLY A 299 -14.05 7.73 17.49
C GLY A 299 -14.14 8.25 16.06
N MET A 300 -14.11 9.57 15.87
CA MET A 300 -14.17 10.22 14.56
C MET A 300 -12.84 10.90 14.21
N GLU A 301 -12.65 11.20 12.94
CA GLU A 301 -11.49 11.92 12.41
C GLU A 301 -11.89 13.26 11.78
N ILE A 302 -10.93 14.18 11.67
CA ILE A 302 -11.09 15.41 10.90
C ILE A 302 -10.21 15.28 9.65
N ALA A 303 -10.80 15.49 8.48
CA ALA A 303 -10.10 15.72 7.24
C ALA A 303 -10.17 17.23 6.91
N LEU A 304 -9.02 17.85 6.65
CA LEU A 304 -8.95 19.25 6.23
C LEU A 304 -8.81 19.33 4.71
N ASP A 305 -9.53 20.27 4.11
CA ASP A 305 -9.27 20.68 2.73
C ASP A 305 -7.85 21.21 2.59
N PHE A 306 -7.16 20.76 1.54
CA PHE A 306 -5.87 21.29 1.15
C PHE A 306 -5.94 21.85 -0.27
N ALA A 307 -6.46 23.08 -0.36
CA ALA A 307 -6.57 23.81 -1.61
C ALA A 307 -5.28 24.56 -1.93
N ILE A 308 -4.57 24.10 -2.96
CA ILE A 308 -3.28 24.65 -3.37
C ILE A 308 -3.51 25.89 -4.26
N ASN A 309 -3.85 27.01 -3.63
CA ASN A 309 -4.00 28.32 -4.26
C ASN A 309 -3.78 29.42 -3.22
N CYS A 310 -3.84 30.68 -3.63
CA CYS A 310 -3.74 31.81 -2.71
C CYS A 310 -4.74 32.89 -3.11
N SER A 311 -5.34 33.58 -2.15
CA SER A 311 -5.95 34.88 -2.41
C SER A 311 -4.87 35.90 -2.84
N PRO A 312 -5.26 37.05 -3.40
CA PRO A 312 -4.31 38.14 -3.68
C PRO A 312 -3.60 38.68 -2.42
N ASP A 313 -4.18 38.48 -1.24
CA ASP A 313 -3.68 39.00 0.03
C ASP A 313 -2.83 37.98 0.80
N HIS A 314 -2.66 36.77 0.28
CA HIS A 314 -1.85 35.74 0.93
C HIS A 314 -0.38 36.20 1.03
N PRO A 315 0.32 35.98 2.16
CA PRO A 315 1.71 36.42 2.36
C PRO A 315 2.67 36.01 1.24
N TYR A 316 2.55 34.79 0.72
CA TYR A 316 3.33 34.30 -0.43
C TYR A 316 3.27 35.20 -1.67
N VAL A 317 2.17 35.92 -1.93
CA VAL A 317 2.09 36.82 -3.11
C VAL A 317 3.19 37.88 -3.05
N LYS A 318 3.51 38.36 -1.84
CA LYS A 318 4.58 39.33 -1.59
C LYS A 318 5.94 38.66 -1.35
N GLU A 319 5.96 37.60 -0.56
CA GLU A 319 7.18 36.94 -0.09
C GLU A 319 7.83 36.06 -1.17
N HIS A 320 7.01 35.43 -2.02
CA HIS A 320 7.41 34.47 -3.06
C HIS A 320 6.71 34.76 -4.39
N PRO A 321 6.92 35.95 -4.98
CA PRO A 321 6.17 36.37 -6.16
C PRO A 321 6.47 35.52 -7.41
N ASP A 322 7.58 34.79 -7.42
CA ASP A 322 7.97 33.82 -8.46
C ASP A 322 7.15 32.52 -8.42
N TRP A 323 6.46 32.23 -7.32
CA TRP A 323 5.54 31.09 -7.21
C TRP A 323 4.24 31.28 -7.98
N PHE A 324 4.04 32.40 -8.67
CA PHE A 324 2.80 32.73 -9.39
C PHE A 324 3.04 33.01 -10.87
N TYR A 325 2.01 32.82 -11.69
CA TYR A 325 2.04 33.17 -13.10
C TYR A 325 1.83 34.68 -13.30
N LYS A 326 2.91 35.40 -13.53
CA LYS A 326 2.88 36.82 -13.90
C LYS A 326 2.65 37.00 -15.40
N ARG A 327 1.77 37.93 -15.73
CA ARG A 327 1.61 38.45 -17.09
C ARG A 327 2.72 39.47 -17.40
N PRO A 328 2.95 39.80 -18.68
CA PRO A 328 3.93 40.82 -19.07
C PRO A 328 3.70 42.21 -18.46
N ASP A 329 2.46 42.54 -18.07
CA ASP A 329 2.11 43.79 -17.38
C ASP A 329 2.36 43.74 -15.85
N GLY A 330 2.89 42.63 -15.34
CA GLY A 330 3.16 42.41 -13.92
C GLY A 330 1.98 41.88 -13.11
N THR A 331 0.76 41.81 -13.69
CA THR A 331 -0.41 41.25 -12.99
C THR A 331 -0.32 39.74 -12.86
N ILE A 332 -0.94 39.18 -11.82
CA ILE A 332 -1.06 37.72 -11.65
C ILE A 332 -2.36 37.25 -12.29
N LYS A 333 -2.29 36.14 -13.03
CA LYS A 333 -3.49 35.51 -13.61
C LYS A 333 -4.30 34.81 -12.51
N TYR A 334 -5.57 35.19 -12.35
CA TYR A 334 -6.49 34.49 -11.46
C TYR A 334 -6.83 33.09 -11.97
N ALA A 335 -7.27 32.19 -11.09
CA ALA A 335 -7.52 30.80 -11.44
C ALA A 335 -8.82 30.65 -12.24
N GLU A 336 -8.84 29.70 -13.18
CA GLU A 336 -10.03 29.36 -13.97
C GLU A 336 -10.11 27.84 -14.09
N ASN A 337 -11.33 27.31 -14.04
CA ASN A 337 -11.66 25.95 -14.45
C ASN A 337 -12.84 26.05 -15.42
N PRO A 338 -12.58 26.34 -16.70
CA PRO A 338 -13.61 26.76 -17.65
C PRO A 338 -14.86 25.86 -17.63
N PRO A 339 -16.08 26.44 -17.55
CA PRO A 339 -16.39 27.86 -17.70
C PRO A 339 -16.27 28.70 -16.42
N LYS A 340 -15.86 28.11 -15.28
CA LYS A 340 -15.79 28.79 -13.98
C LYS A 340 -14.56 29.71 -13.89
N LYS A 341 -14.78 30.89 -13.34
CA LYS A 341 -13.75 31.88 -13.01
C LYS A 341 -13.66 32.06 -11.50
N TYR A 342 -12.44 32.21 -11.01
CA TYR A 342 -12.13 32.40 -9.60
C TYR A 342 -11.27 33.65 -9.43
N GLU A 343 -11.93 34.80 -9.53
CA GLU A 343 -11.33 36.14 -9.48
C GLU A 343 -10.65 36.46 -8.13
N ASP A 344 -11.01 35.71 -7.10
CA ASP A 344 -10.57 35.79 -5.71
C ASP A 344 -9.34 34.93 -5.39
N ILE A 345 -8.78 34.18 -6.36
CA ILE A 345 -7.60 33.33 -6.14
C ILE A 345 -6.61 33.32 -7.30
N TYR A 346 -5.34 33.09 -6.95
CA TYR A 346 -4.20 32.90 -7.82
C TYR A 346 -3.70 31.44 -7.74
N PRO A 347 -3.47 30.78 -8.89
CA PRO A 347 -2.87 29.45 -8.94
C PRO A 347 -1.34 29.52 -8.75
N LEU A 348 -0.78 28.49 -8.12
CA LEU A 348 0.66 28.35 -7.95
C LEU A 348 1.33 27.79 -9.22
N ASN A 349 2.50 28.33 -9.55
CA ASN A 349 3.38 27.90 -10.64
C ASN A 349 4.40 26.87 -10.12
N PHE A 350 4.04 25.59 -10.18
CA PHE A 350 4.92 24.48 -9.80
C PHE A 350 6.13 24.26 -10.72
N ARG A 351 6.28 25.09 -11.76
CA ARG A 351 7.43 25.08 -12.69
C ARG A 351 8.23 26.38 -12.62
N CYS A 352 8.09 27.16 -11.53
CA CYS A 352 8.95 28.31 -11.28
C CYS A 352 10.41 27.89 -11.03
N GLU A 353 11.32 28.86 -11.05
CA GLU A 353 12.75 28.61 -10.79
C GLU A 353 12.98 27.99 -9.40
N ASN A 354 12.26 28.48 -8.38
CA ASN A 354 12.35 28.01 -7.00
C ASN A 354 11.33 26.91 -6.66
N TRP A 355 10.96 26.07 -7.63
CA TRP A 355 9.95 25.01 -7.42
C TRP A 355 10.28 24.08 -6.24
N ARG A 356 11.55 23.85 -5.92
CA ARG A 356 11.96 23.00 -4.78
C ARG A 356 11.51 23.59 -3.44
N GLU A 357 11.59 24.90 -3.28
CA GLU A 357 11.13 25.60 -2.08
C GLU A 357 9.61 25.54 -1.97
N LEU A 358 8.91 25.78 -3.09
CA LEU A 358 7.46 25.62 -3.15
C LEU A 358 7.03 24.19 -2.76
N TRP A 359 7.69 23.15 -3.27
CA TRP A 359 7.38 21.76 -2.94
C TRP A 359 7.68 21.44 -1.47
N ALA A 360 8.79 21.95 -0.94
CA ALA A 360 9.13 21.82 0.48
C ALA A 360 8.08 22.51 1.36
N GLU A 361 7.57 23.68 0.95
CA GLU A 361 6.54 24.39 1.67
C GLU A 361 5.21 23.62 1.64
N MET A 362 4.77 23.11 0.48
CA MET A 362 3.55 22.29 0.38
C MET A 362 3.63 21.06 1.30
N LYS A 363 4.78 20.37 1.33
CA LYS A 363 5.02 19.26 2.26
C LYS A 363 4.95 19.73 3.72
N SER A 364 5.55 20.86 4.04
CA SER A 364 5.57 21.37 5.41
C SER A 364 4.19 21.78 5.92
N ILE A 365 3.29 22.26 5.04
CA ILE A 365 1.88 22.54 5.40
C ILE A 365 1.18 21.25 5.81
N VAL A 366 1.31 20.18 5.02
CA VAL A 366 0.71 18.88 5.34
C VAL A 366 1.26 18.33 6.66
N LEU A 367 2.57 18.43 6.89
CA LEU A 367 3.21 17.98 8.13
C LEU A 367 2.89 18.84 9.35
N PHE A 368 2.53 20.11 9.16
CA PHE A 368 2.12 20.99 10.25
C PHE A 368 0.76 20.59 10.83
N TRP A 369 -0.15 20.10 9.97
CA TRP A 369 -1.51 19.70 10.38
C TRP A 369 -1.67 18.21 10.75
N ALA A 370 -0.71 17.36 10.34
CA ALA A 370 -0.68 15.93 10.66
C ALA A 370 -0.35 15.67 12.13
#